data_AF-A0A4U5USH6-F1
#
_entry.id   AF-A0A4U5USH6-F1
#
_cell.length_a   1.000
_cell.length_b   1.000
_cell.length_c   1.000
_cell.angle_alpha   90.00
_cell.angle_beta   90.00
_cell.angle_gamma   90.00
#
_symmetry.space_group_name_H-M   'P 1'
#
loop_
_entity.id
_entity.type
_entity.pdbx_description
1 polymer ?
#
loop_
_entity_poly.entity_id
_entity_poly.type
_entity_poly.pdbx_seq_one_letter_code
_entity_poly.pdbx_strand_id
1 'polypeptide(L)'
;MIFNSIAREITPFLTLYQTDKPMLPFLSEDMLQLMKGLMGRFCNDKSLKDVTSVMKLLHIPFEDKSLHKDTNKTNLGFSAEACLNQLRSDKKVSEREALELKKECKTFLITTLSKLQSKAPVNHQLVRSMQCLDPRRMASSKEACLVQMKRMLHHLVEANHIEESICDDVLREFANFCDFAALQATFRESDPKTDRVDTLLYETMGTSKSFANVWHVVKMLLVLSHGQASVERGFSINKELVVENQKEASLIAQRLIVGHVRSVGGVTNVAITKELLLSVAGARQRYHSFLDDQKRASVKEMGAQKRKALGDELDELKKKRNRVKEDIGTLEKSANDFADKAESTGNLTFIAKSNSLRRTAKDKRASLEEIEKQIDQKVAEMKDK
;
A
#
# COMPACT_ATOMS: atom_id res chain seq x y z
N MET A 1 27.45 -21.78 -8.96
CA MET A 1 28.58 -20.95 -8.48
C MET A 1 28.37 -19.46 -8.74
N ILE A 2 28.07 -19.05 -9.99
CA ILE A 2 27.78 -17.64 -10.34
C ILE A 2 26.66 -17.05 -9.45
N PHE A 3 25.51 -17.73 -9.40
CA PHE A 3 24.40 -17.32 -8.54
C PHE A 3 24.80 -17.16 -7.07
N ASN A 4 25.60 -18.07 -6.51
CA ASN A 4 26.07 -17.96 -5.13
C ASN A 4 26.96 -16.72 -4.92
N SER A 5 27.78 -16.35 -5.90
CA SER A 5 28.60 -15.13 -5.82
C SER A 5 27.74 -13.87 -5.81
N ILE A 6 26.70 -13.82 -6.64
CA ILE A 6 25.79 -12.66 -6.72
C ILE A 6 24.87 -12.62 -5.50
N ALA A 7 24.35 -13.77 -5.06
CA ALA A 7 23.54 -13.89 -3.85
C ALA A 7 24.31 -13.40 -2.62
N ARG A 8 25.60 -13.73 -2.47
CA ARG A 8 26.43 -13.22 -1.36
C ARG A 8 26.58 -11.69 -1.32
N GLU A 9 26.34 -11.01 -2.42
CA GLU A 9 26.35 -9.55 -2.50
C GLU A 9 24.97 -8.95 -2.14
N ILE A 10 23.88 -9.63 -2.53
CA ILE A 10 22.50 -9.17 -2.30
C ILE A 10 21.97 -9.57 -0.91
N THR A 11 22.28 -10.76 -0.43
CA THR A 11 21.76 -11.32 0.83
C THR A 11 22.06 -10.46 2.07
N PRO A 12 23.26 -9.87 2.25
CA PRO A 12 23.52 -9.00 3.39
C PRO A 12 22.58 -7.81 3.44
N PHE A 13 22.31 -7.18 2.28
CA PHE A 13 21.32 -6.11 2.18
C PHE A 13 19.93 -6.64 2.57
N LEU A 14 19.44 -7.72 1.95
CA LEU A 14 18.11 -8.24 2.26
C LEU A 14 17.93 -8.60 3.74
N THR A 15 18.96 -9.15 4.37
CA THR A 15 18.93 -9.56 5.79
C THR A 15 18.94 -8.35 6.72
N LEU A 16 19.73 -7.31 6.40
CA LEU A 16 19.85 -6.09 7.20
C LEU A 16 18.50 -5.38 7.40
N TYR A 17 17.64 -5.39 6.37
CA TYR A 17 16.33 -4.75 6.39
C TYR A 17 15.20 -5.67 6.89
N GLN A 18 15.50 -6.87 7.40
CA GLN A 18 14.52 -7.74 8.07
C GLN A 18 14.44 -7.42 9.57
N THR A 19 14.11 -6.18 9.90
CA THR A 19 14.11 -5.70 11.29
C THR A 19 12.94 -4.75 11.58
N ASP A 20 12.60 -4.55 12.86
CA ASP A 20 11.67 -3.51 13.32
C ASP A 20 12.35 -2.16 13.58
N LYS A 21 13.68 -2.11 13.54
CA LYS A 21 14.45 -0.88 13.73
C LYS A 21 14.15 0.13 12.58
N PRO A 22 14.20 1.45 12.83
CA PRO A 22 14.05 2.43 11.75
C PRO A 22 15.26 2.44 10.81
N MET A 23 15.16 1.73 9.68
CA MET A 23 16.27 1.58 8.73
C MET A 23 16.24 2.53 7.53
N LEU A 24 15.18 3.32 7.35
CA LEU A 24 15.11 4.29 6.23
C LEU A 24 16.29 5.28 6.15
N PRO A 25 16.87 5.77 7.27
CA PRO A 25 18.05 6.64 7.20
C PRO A 25 19.24 6.02 6.47
N PHE A 26 19.39 4.70 6.50
CA PHE A 26 20.53 3.99 5.93
C PHE A 26 20.26 3.48 4.50
N LEU A 27 18.98 3.34 4.12
CA LEU A 27 18.53 2.71 2.87
C LEU A 27 19.15 3.30 1.62
N SER A 28 19.26 4.63 1.56
CA SER A 28 19.82 5.30 0.38
C SER A 28 21.27 4.90 0.12
N GLU A 29 22.12 4.96 1.15
CA GLU A 29 23.55 4.64 1.01
C GLU A 29 23.77 3.14 0.79
N ASP A 30 23.04 2.28 1.50
CA ASP A 30 23.17 0.83 1.33
C ASP A 30 22.74 0.39 -0.09
N MET A 31 21.69 1.00 -0.65
CA MET A 31 21.30 0.75 -2.04
C MET A 31 22.34 1.26 -3.04
N LEU A 32 23.00 2.41 -2.77
CA LEU A 32 24.11 2.90 -3.59
C LEU A 32 25.21 1.84 -3.68
N GLN A 33 25.63 1.31 -2.53
CA GLN A 33 26.71 0.33 -2.44
C GLN A 33 26.35 -0.97 -3.14
N LEU A 34 25.14 -1.50 -2.90
CA LEU A 34 24.66 -2.72 -3.55
C LEU A 34 24.65 -2.57 -5.07
N MET A 35 24.04 -1.52 -5.59
CA MET A 35 23.92 -1.32 -7.04
C MET A 35 25.29 -1.04 -7.67
N LYS A 36 26.16 -0.25 -7.02
CA LYS A 36 27.51 0.03 -7.51
C LYS A 36 28.37 -1.24 -7.58
N GLY A 37 28.25 -2.13 -6.61
CA GLY A 37 28.92 -3.44 -6.62
C GLY A 37 28.47 -4.33 -7.78
N LEU A 38 27.15 -4.46 -7.97
CA LEU A 38 26.58 -5.24 -9.08
C LEU A 38 26.97 -4.66 -10.45
N MET A 39 26.91 -3.34 -10.60
CA MET A 39 27.36 -2.65 -11.83
C MET A 39 28.86 -2.85 -12.07
N GLY A 40 29.68 -2.83 -11.02
CA GLY A 40 31.13 -3.04 -11.11
C GLY A 40 31.54 -4.34 -11.78
N ARG A 41 30.66 -5.36 -11.79
CA ARG A 41 30.92 -6.65 -12.44
C ARG A 41 30.93 -6.59 -13.97
N PHE A 42 30.29 -5.59 -14.59
CA PHE A 42 30.18 -5.50 -16.06
C PHE A 42 30.33 -4.09 -16.63
N CYS A 43 30.12 -3.02 -15.86
CA CYS A 43 30.38 -1.64 -16.27
C CYS A 43 31.85 -1.27 -16.16
N ASN A 44 32.28 -0.34 -17.01
CA ASN A 44 33.64 0.22 -17.00
C ASN A 44 33.89 1.01 -15.73
N ASP A 45 35.10 0.87 -15.16
CA ASP A 45 35.45 1.56 -13.92
C ASP A 45 35.42 3.09 -14.09
N LYS A 46 35.74 3.59 -15.29
CA LYS A 46 35.62 5.02 -15.65
C LYS A 46 34.18 5.52 -15.47
N SER A 47 33.19 4.74 -15.88
CA SER A 47 31.77 5.09 -15.78
C SER A 47 31.25 5.09 -14.34
N LEU A 48 31.95 4.43 -13.41
CA LEU A 48 31.56 4.31 -12.01
C LEU A 48 32.33 5.23 -11.05
N LYS A 49 33.42 5.87 -11.50
CA LYS A 49 34.28 6.74 -10.67
C LYS A 49 33.55 7.97 -10.17
N ASP A 50 32.75 8.63 -11.01
CA ASP A 50 32.10 9.90 -10.67
C ASP A 50 30.77 9.73 -9.91
N VAL A 51 30.42 8.47 -9.61
CA VAL A 51 29.18 8.08 -8.93
C VAL A 51 29.36 8.23 -7.43
N THR A 52 29.08 9.44 -6.97
CA THR A 52 29.16 9.85 -5.56
C THR A 52 27.81 9.92 -4.85
N SER A 53 26.71 9.65 -5.55
CA SER A 53 25.37 9.68 -4.96
C SER A 53 24.41 8.72 -5.66
N VAL A 54 23.36 8.31 -4.95
CA VAL A 54 22.27 7.49 -5.50
C VAL A 54 21.62 8.16 -6.70
N MET A 55 21.42 9.48 -6.67
CA MET A 55 20.84 10.18 -7.81
C MET A 55 21.69 10.00 -9.06
N LYS A 56 23.01 10.18 -8.97
CA LYS A 56 23.89 9.97 -10.12
C LYS A 56 23.81 8.52 -10.61
N LEU A 57 23.83 7.56 -9.68
CA LEU A 57 23.75 6.13 -9.98
C LEU A 57 22.46 5.78 -10.75
N LEU A 58 21.30 6.31 -10.31
CA LEU A 58 20.01 6.07 -10.96
C LEU A 58 19.93 6.62 -12.40
N HIS A 59 20.76 7.60 -12.76
CA HIS A 59 20.76 8.18 -14.10
C HIS A 59 21.78 7.54 -15.03
N ILE A 60 22.57 6.56 -14.56
CA ILE A 60 23.51 5.85 -15.44
C ILE A 60 22.70 4.94 -16.36
N PRO A 61 22.81 5.09 -17.69
CA PRO A 61 22.18 4.19 -18.64
C PRO A 61 22.98 2.90 -18.71
N PHE A 62 22.99 2.11 -17.63
CA PHE A 62 23.82 0.90 -17.52
C PHE A 62 23.43 -0.19 -18.52
N GLU A 63 22.33 -0.05 -19.24
CA GLU A 63 21.95 -0.91 -20.36
C GLU A 63 22.77 -0.60 -21.63
N ASP A 64 23.32 0.61 -21.74
CA ASP A 64 24.16 1.02 -22.85
C ASP A 64 25.47 0.23 -22.88
N LYS A 65 25.66 -0.51 -23.97
CA LYS A 65 26.83 -1.33 -24.23
C LYS A 65 28.13 -0.54 -24.30
N SER A 66 28.07 0.77 -24.62
CA SER A 66 29.25 1.65 -24.65
C SER A 66 29.92 1.78 -23.26
N LEU A 67 29.14 1.64 -22.19
CA LEU A 67 29.60 1.76 -20.81
C LEU A 67 30.10 0.42 -20.24
N HIS A 68 30.04 -0.66 -21.03
CA HIS A 68 30.38 -1.99 -20.55
C HIS A 68 31.83 -2.34 -20.80
N LYS A 69 32.34 -3.20 -19.91
CA LYS A 69 33.56 -3.94 -20.12
C LYS A 69 33.37 -4.89 -21.29
N ASP A 70 34.49 -5.26 -21.92
CA ASP A 70 34.52 -6.38 -22.86
C ASP A 70 33.84 -7.60 -22.23
N THR A 71 33.06 -8.35 -23.01
CA THR A 71 32.31 -9.50 -22.50
C THR A 71 33.21 -10.51 -21.79
N ASN A 72 34.46 -10.69 -22.24
CA ASN A 72 35.44 -11.56 -21.58
C ASN A 72 35.86 -11.07 -20.20
N LYS A 73 35.70 -9.79 -19.89
CA LYS A 73 36.04 -9.18 -18.59
C LYS A 73 34.84 -9.10 -17.64
N THR A 74 33.70 -9.70 -17.99
CA THR A 74 32.55 -9.82 -17.07
C THR A 74 32.94 -10.66 -15.87
N ASN A 75 32.80 -10.11 -14.67
CA ASN A 75 33.17 -10.78 -13.43
C ASN A 75 32.08 -11.77 -13.00
N LEU A 76 32.39 -13.07 -13.09
CA LEU A 76 31.50 -14.16 -12.69
C LEU A 76 31.58 -14.51 -11.19
N GLY A 77 32.56 -13.93 -10.50
CA GLY A 77 32.97 -14.29 -9.16
C GLY A 77 34.11 -15.32 -9.16
N PHE A 78 34.99 -15.21 -8.16
CA PHE A 78 36.25 -15.96 -8.06
C PHE A 78 36.09 -17.48 -8.28
N SER A 79 35.20 -18.14 -7.53
CA SER A 79 35.01 -19.59 -7.65
C SER A 79 34.42 -20.02 -9.00
N ALA A 80 33.55 -19.19 -9.59
CA ALA A 80 32.96 -19.48 -10.89
C ALA A 80 34.00 -19.34 -12.01
N GLU A 81 34.86 -18.33 -11.94
CA GLU A 81 35.96 -18.16 -12.90
C GLU A 81 36.99 -19.29 -12.80
N ALA A 82 37.37 -19.70 -11.58
CA ALA A 82 38.28 -20.83 -11.37
C ALA A 82 37.73 -22.12 -11.99
N CYS A 83 36.44 -22.42 -11.75
CA CYS A 83 35.79 -23.59 -12.34
C CYS A 83 35.70 -23.49 -13.88
N LEU A 84 35.32 -22.33 -14.42
CA LEU A 84 35.25 -22.13 -15.87
C LEU A 84 36.63 -22.31 -16.53
N ASN A 85 37.69 -21.80 -15.90
CA ASN A 85 39.06 -21.95 -16.39
C ASN A 85 39.51 -23.41 -16.35
N GLN A 86 39.19 -24.16 -15.28
CA GLN A 86 39.48 -25.59 -15.20
C GLN A 86 38.75 -26.39 -16.28
N LEU A 87 37.46 -26.12 -16.51
CA LEU A 87 36.68 -26.79 -17.56
C LEU A 87 37.21 -26.50 -18.98
N ARG A 88 37.77 -25.30 -19.19
CA ARG A 88 38.47 -24.94 -20.44
C ARG A 88 39.78 -25.71 -20.59
N SER A 89 40.59 -25.81 -19.52
CA SER A 89 41.83 -26.60 -19.51
C SER A 89 41.57 -28.09 -19.78
N ASP A 90 40.48 -28.63 -19.21
CA ASP A 90 40.03 -30.01 -19.43
C ASP A 90 39.40 -30.23 -20.82
N LYS A 91 39.30 -29.19 -21.67
CA LYS A 91 38.62 -29.20 -22.98
C LYS A 91 37.16 -29.66 -22.93
N LYS A 92 36.49 -29.52 -21.78
CA LYS A 92 35.07 -29.83 -21.61
C LYS A 92 34.17 -28.69 -22.08
N VAL A 93 34.71 -27.47 -22.17
CA VAL A 93 34.01 -26.25 -22.56
C VAL A 93 34.87 -25.49 -23.57
N SER A 94 34.26 -25.08 -24.67
CA SER A 94 34.90 -24.26 -25.70
C SER A 94 34.98 -22.78 -25.31
N GLU A 95 35.85 -22.02 -25.99
CA GLU A 95 35.91 -20.55 -25.84
C GLU A 95 34.57 -19.88 -26.14
N ARG A 96 33.85 -20.39 -27.14
CA ARG A 96 32.54 -19.88 -27.53
C ARG A 96 31.51 -20.06 -26.41
N GLU A 97 31.45 -21.23 -25.80
CA GLU A 97 30.53 -21.52 -24.68
C GLU A 97 30.88 -20.69 -23.44
N ALA A 98 32.17 -20.53 -23.13
CA ALA A 98 32.63 -19.69 -22.03
C ALA A 98 32.25 -18.21 -22.24
N LEU A 99 32.35 -17.71 -23.48
CA LEU A 99 31.94 -16.35 -23.83
C LEU A 99 30.42 -16.17 -23.76
N GLU A 100 29.64 -17.16 -24.23
CA GLU A 100 28.18 -17.14 -24.14
C GLU A 100 27.72 -17.13 -22.67
N LEU A 101 28.33 -17.93 -21.79
CA LEU A 101 28.04 -17.92 -20.36
C LEU A 101 28.30 -16.53 -19.73
N LYS A 102 29.41 -15.87 -20.10
CA LYS A 102 29.71 -14.51 -19.63
C LYS A 102 28.68 -13.50 -20.12
N LYS A 103 28.24 -13.62 -21.37
CA LYS A 103 27.18 -12.80 -21.95
C LYS A 103 25.84 -13.03 -21.25
N GLU A 104 25.46 -14.27 -20.97
CA GLU A 104 24.25 -14.61 -20.20
C GLU A 104 24.31 -14.05 -18.78
N CYS A 105 25.44 -14.21 -18.08
CA CYS A 105 25.63 -13.64 -16.74
C CYS A 105 25.50 -12.11 -16.76
N LYS A 106 26.06 -11.45 -17.78
CA LYS A 106 25.93 -10.01 -17.97
C LYS A 106 24.48 -9.60 -18.19
N THR A 107 23.75 -10.30 -19.05
CA THR A 107 22.31 -10.08 -19.26
C THR A 107 21.53 -10.23 -17.95
N PHE A 108 21.81 -11.28 -17.17
CA PHE A 108 21.20 -11.50 -15.86
C PHE A 108 21.45 -10.33 -14.89
N LEU A 109 22.69 -9.83 -14.80
CA LEU A 109 23.05 -8.70 -13.94
C LEU A 109 22.31 -7.42 -14.38
N ILE A 110 22.25 -7.14 -15.67
CA ILE A 110 21.52 -5.99 -16.23
C ILE A 110 20.03 -6.10 -15.87
N THR A 111 19.39 -7.24 -16.15
CA THR A 111 17.97 -7.45 -15.83
C THR A 111 17.69 -7.32 -14.33
N THR A 112 18.58 -7.83 -13.49
CA THR A 112 18.47 -7.71 -12.02
C THR A 112 18.52 -6.26 -11.58
N LEU A 113 19.46 -5.47 -12.11
CA LEU A 113 19.58 -4.04 -11.83
C LEU A 113 18.38 -3.24 -12.34
N SER A 114 17.90 -3.48 -13.56
CA SER A 114 16.69 -2.81 -14.07
C SER A 114 15.48 -3.11 -13.20
N LYS A 115 15.34 -4.36 -12.73
CA LYS A 115 14.27 -4.72 -11.80
C LYS A 115 14.42 -4.01 -10.45
N LEU A 116 15.62 -4.03 -9.88
CA LEU A 116 15.92 -3.36 -8.61
C LEU A 116 15.61 -1.86 -8.71
N GLN A 117 16.08 -1.19 -9.75
CA GLN A 117 15.83 0.24 -9.97
C GLN A 117 14.34 0.53 -10.16
N SER A 118 13.60 -0.27 -10.94
CA SER A 118 12.16 -0.05 -11.18
C SER A 118 11.31 -0.11 -9.91
N LYS A 119 11.79 -0.80 -8.87
CA LYS A 119 11.10 -0.99 -7.58
C LYS A 119 11.80 -0.29 -6.42
N ALA A 120 12.90 0.41 -6.69
CA ALA A 120 13.76 0.99 -5.66
C ALA A 120 13.04 2.14 -4.93
N PRO A 121 12.91 2.08 -3.59
CA PRO A 121 12.36 3.19 -2.80
C PRO A 121 13.15 4.48 -2.96
N VAL A 122 14.45 4.38 -3.30
CA VAL A 122 15.31 5.55 -3.54
C VAL A 122 14.94 6.39 -4.77
N ASN A 123 13.97 5.96 -5.58
CA ASN A 123 13.36 6.83 -6.59
C ASN A 123 12.55 7.97 -5.96
N HIS A 124 12.10 7.80 -4.71
CA HIS A 124 11.41 8.85 -3.96
C HIS A 124 12.41 9.80 -3.30
N GLN A 125 12.19 11.11 -3.47
CA GLN A 125 13.06 12.15 -2.92
C GLN A 125 13.13 12.11 -1.40
N LEU A 126 12.01 11.81 -0.74
CA LEU A 126 11.94 11.65 0.71
C LEU A 126 12.96 10.61 1.20
N VAL A 127 12.98 9.40 0.61
CA VAL A 127 13.91 8.32 0.98
C VAL A 127 15.36 8.75 0.81
N ARG A 128 15.68 9.48 -0.26
CA ARG A 128 17.03 10.02 -0.48
C ARG A 128 17.42 11.15 0.46
N SER A 129 16.46 11.83 1.09
CA SER A 129 16.74 12.86 2.09
C SER A 129 16.83 12.29 3.50
N MET A 130 16.20 11.14 3.78
CA MET A 130 16.21 10.47 5.10
C MET A 130 17.62 10.17 5.64
N GLN A 131 18.62 10.04 4.77
CA GLN A 131 20.04 9.88 5.16
C GLN A 131 20.62 11.04 5.98
N CYS A 132 19.91 12.18 6.11
CA CYS A 132 20.32 13.19 7.08
C CYS A 132 20.07 12.79 8.54
N LEU A 133 19.31 11.70 8.77
CA LEU A 133 19.06 11.13 10.09
C LEU A 133 20.00 9.96 10.41
N ASP A 134 20.97 9.65 9.54
CA ASP A 134 22.06 8.74 9.88
C ASP A 134 22.99 9.46 10.90
N PRO A 135 23.14 8.94 12.14
CA PRO A 135 23.96 9.58 13.17
C PRO A 135 25.38 9.93 12.70
N ARG A 136 25.97 9.08 11.86
CA ARG A 136 27.33 9.27 11.35
C ARG A 136 27.39 10.48 10.43
N ARG A 137 26.36 10.67 9.59
CA ARG A 137 26.26 11.82 8.67
C ARG A 137 25.92 13.11 9.39
N MET A 138 25.11 13.03 10.45
CA MET A 138 24.84 14.18 11.33
C MET A 138 26.13 14.69 11.97
N ALA A 139 27.02 13.78 12.40
CA ALA A 139 28.30 14.14 12.99
C ALA A 139 29.35 14.61 11.97
N SER A 140 29.29 14.16 10.70
CA SER A 140 30.34 14.43 9.70
C SER A 140 29.99 15.48 8.65
N SER A 141 28.70 15.78 8.42
CA SER A 141 28.28 16.51 7.22
C SER A 141 27.02 17.35 7.46
N LYS A 142 27.14 18.34 8.34
CA LYS A 142 26.07 19.25 8.74
C LYS A 142 25.35 19.92 7.56
N GLU A 143 26.08 20.54 6.64
CA GLU A 143 25.51 21.32 5.54
C GLU A 143 24.69 20.43 4.61
N ALA A 144 25.20 19.23 4.30
CA ALA A 144 24.49 18.25 3.49
C ALA A 144 23.20 17.76 4.19
N CYS A 145 23.27 17.53 5.51
CA CYS A 145 22.11 17.14 6.30
C CYS A 145 21.04 18.24 6.34
N LEU A 146 21.44 19.51 6.47
CA LEU A 146 20.50 20.65 6.47
C LEU A 146 19.77 20.80 5.13
N VAL A 147 20.47 20.67 4.00
CA VAL A 147 19.85 20.70 2.67
C VAL A 147 18.82 19.57 2.52
N GLN A 148 19.13 18.39 3.05
CA GLN A 148 18.23 17.23 3.01
C GLN A 148 17.03 17.40 3.93
N MET A 149 17.23 17.91 5.15
CA MET A 149 16.16 18.26 6.08
C MET A 149 15.20 19.27 5.46
N LYS A 150 15.71 20.34 4.85
CA LYS A 150 14.88 21.33 4.14
C LYS A 150 14.01 20.69 3.06
N ARG A 151 14.56 19.75 2.27
CA ARG A 151 13.79 19.02 1.26
C ARG A 151 12.68 18.16 1.87
N MET A 152 12.91 17.56 3.04
CA MET A 152 11.88 16.79 3.74
C MET A 152 10.78 17.69 4.29
N LEU A 153 11.14 18.85 4.86
CA LEU A 153 10.15 19.82 5.34
C LEU A 153 9.20 20.26 4.22
N HIS A 154 9.73 20.58 3.03
CA HIS A 154 8.87 20.88 1.88
C HIS A 154 7.86 19.76 1.58
N HIS A 155 8.29 18.49 1.58
CA HIS A 155 7.37 17.36 1.35
C HIS A 155 6.31 17.24 2.46
N LEU A 156 6.69 17.47 3.71
CA LEU A 156 5.75 17.39 4.84
C LEU A 156 4.75 18.55 4.85
N VAL A 157 5.16 19.74 4.44
CA VAL A 157 4.27 20.90 4.26
C VAL A 157 3.30 20.65 3.10
N GLU A 158 3.79 20.20 1.94
CA GLU A 158 2.94 19.87 0.79
C GLU A 158 1.89 18.79 1.11
N ALA A 159 2.26 17.83 1.97
CA ALA A 159 1.36 16.79 2.46
C ALA A 159 0.46 17.22 3.63
N ASN A 160 0.52 18.48 4.07
CA ASN A 160 -0.21 19.02 5.23
C ASN A 160 0.05 18.25 6.54
N HIS A 161 1.25 17.70 6.71
CA HIS A 161 1.67 17.05 7.95
C HIS A 161 2.27 18.03 8.97
N ILE A 162 2.80 19.16 8.50
CA ILE A 162 3.32 20.25 9.33
C ILE A 162 2.94 21.60 8.73
N GLU A 163 2.95 22.63 9.56
CA GLU A 163 2.80 24.01 9.12
C GLU A 163 4.12 24.59 8.61
N GLU A 164 4.05 25.49 7.63
CA GLU A 164 5.23 26.20 7.12
C GLU A 164 5.88 27.07 8.22
N SER A 165 5.07 27.61 9.13
CA SER A 165 5.46 28.49 10.24
C SER A 165 6.56 27.90 11.15
N ILE A 166 6.60 26.57 11.31
CA ILE A 166 7.58 25.91 12.19
C ILE A 166 8.88 25.53 11.48
N CYS A 167 8.97 25.68 10.15
CA CYS A 167 10.07 25.12 9.38
C CYS A 167 11.43 25.78 9.68
N ASP A 168 11.46 27.10 9.85
CA ASP A 168 12.69 27.83 10.17
C ASP A 168 13.23 27.46 11.56
N ASP A 169 12.33 27.26 12.53
CA ASP A 169 12.69 26.78 13.86
C ASP A 169 13.25 25.36 13.81
N VAL A 170 12.62 24.46 13.05
CA VAL A 170 13.13 23.09 12.85
C VAL A 170 14.53 23.11 12.23
N LEU A 171 14.77 23.92 11.20
CA LEU A 171 16.09 24.00 10.55
C LEU A 171 17.16 24.53 11.50
N ARG A 172 16.84 25.55 12.30
CA ARG A 172 17.74 26.11 13.30
C ARG A 172 18.07 25.08 14.40
N GLU A 173 17.06 24.42 14.94
CA GLU A 173 17.22 23.37 15.95
C GLU A 173 18.04 22.20 15.40
N PHE A 174 17.77 21.76 14.18
CA PHE A 174 18.50 20.68 13.53
C PHE A 174 19.97 21.05 13.26
N ALA A 175 20.25 22.30 12.89
CA ALA A 175 21.62 22.79 12.71
C ALA A 175 22.42 22.71 14.02
N ASN A 176 21.84 23.21 15.11
CA ASN A 176 22.44 23.16 16.45
C ASN A 176 22.63 21.71 16.91
N PHE A 177 21.68 20.84 16.60
CA PHE A 177 21.78 19.42 16.93
C PHE A 177 22.89 18.72 16.14
N CYS A 178 23.12 19.05 14.87
CA CYS A 178 24.24 18.53 14.10
C CYS A 178 25.59 18.95 14.72
N ASP A 179 25.70 20.20 15.20
CA ASP A 179 26.91 20.66 15.91
C ASP A 179 27.15 19.85 17.19
N PHE A 180 26.08 19.58 17.95
CA PHE A 180 26.14 18.71 19.12
C PHE A 180 26.55 17.28 18.75
N ALA A 181 25.92 16.69 17.74
CA ALA A 181 26.23 15.33 17.26
C ALA A 181 27.68 15.19 16.80
N ALA A 182 28.23 16.24 16.17
CA ALA A 182 29.62 16.26 15.76
C ALA A 182 30.60 16.13 16.93
N LEU A 183 30.22 16.55 18.15
CA LEU A 183 31.06 16.44 19.35
C LEU A 183 30.95 15.10 20.06
N GLN A 184 29.96 14.26 19.71
CA GLN A 184 29.67 13.02 20.40
C GLN A 184 30.24 11.80 19.65
N ALA A 185 31.05 10.99 20.34
CA ALA A 185 31.61 9.76 19.78
C ALA A 185 30.51 8.75 19.40
N THR A 186 29.44 8.68 20.20
CA THR A 186 28.29 7.79 19.98
C THR A 186 27.65 7.94 18.60
N PHE A 187 27.65 9.15 18.03
CA PHE A 187 27.13 9.39 16.67
C PHE A 187 28.07 8.88 15.58
N ARG A 188 29.38 9.03 15.77
CA ARG A 188 30.41 8.63 14.79
C ARG A 188 30.58 7.12 14.73
N GLU A 189 30.42 6.46 15.88
CA GLU A 189 30.64 5.01 16.05
C GLU A 189 29.34 4.19 15.95
N SER A 190 28.20 4.83 15.68
CA SER A 190 26.91 4.14 15.58
C SER A 190 26.92 3.07 14.49
N ASP A 191 26.55 1.85 14.86
CA ASP A 191 26.37 0.72 13.94
C ASP A 191 24.88 0.42 13.74
N PRO A 192 24.32 0.64 12.54
CA PRO A 192 22.92 0.32 12.22
C PRO A 192 22.53 -1.15 12.48
N LYS A 193 23.49 -2.07 12.52
CA LYS A 193 23.24 -3.50 12.79
C LYS A 193 22.90 -3.73 14.26
N THR A 194 23.66 -3.13 15.17
CA THR A 194 23.51 -3.35 16.63
C THR A 194 22.60 -2.31 17.25
N ASP A 195 22.69 -1.06 16.82
CA ASP A 195 22.09 0.08 17.50
C ASP A 195 20.68 0.38 16.98
N ARG A 196 19.95 1.21 17.73
CA ARG A 196 18.64 1.75 17.37
C ARG A 196 18.73 3.26 17.22
N VAL A 197 18.61 3.74 15.98
CA VAL A 197 18.70 5.18 15.67
C VAL A 197 17.59 5.98 16.35
N ASP A 198 16.39 5.42 16.48
CA ASP A 198 15.28 6.04 17.20
C ASP A 198 15.57 6.20 18.69
N THR A 199 16.16 5.20 19.34
CA THR A 199 16.54 5.28 20.75
C THR A 199 17.59 6.36 20.96
N LEU A 200 18.67 6.34 20.17
CA LEU A 200 19.74 7.34 20.25
C LEU A 200 19.20 8.76 20.04
N LEU A 201 18.41 8.97 18.99
CA LEU A 201 17.84 10.29 18.70
C LEU A 201 16.80 10.70 19.75
N TYR A 202 15.99 9.79 20.30
CA TYR A 202 15.07 10.14 21.37
C TYR A 202 15.81 10.60 22.63
N GLU A 203 16.83 9.85 23.06
CA GLU A 203 17.60 10.16 24.27
C GLU A 203 18.35 11.50 24.16
N THR A 204 18.83 11.85 22.96
CA THR A 204 19.67 13.05 22.74
C THR A 204 18.90 14.26 22.21
N MET A 205 17.85 14.05 21.41
CA MET A 205 17.02 15.09 20.81
C MET A 205 15.65 15.18 21.50
N GLY A 206 14.95 14.06 21.63
CA GLY A 206 13.55 14.01 22.05
C GLY A 206 13.29 14.33 23.53
N THR A 207 14.29 14.14 24.41
CA THR A 207 14.23 14.51 25.83
C THR A 207 14.49 15.99 26.07
N SER A 208 15.06 16.71 25.09
CA SER A 208 15.45 18.10 25.23
C SER A 208 14.36 19.04 24.72
N LYS A 209 13.96 20.00 25.56
CA LYS A 209 13.01 21.06 25.16
C LYS A 209 13.57 21.97 24.07
N SER A 210 14.90 22.08 23.96
CA SER A 210 15.57 22.91 22.96
C SER A 210 15.48 22.36 21.53
N PHE A 211 15.03 21.11 21.38
CA PHE A 211 14.91 20.43 20.08
C PHE A 211 13.46 19.93 19.84
N ALA A 212 12.48 20.57 20.47
CA ALA A 212 11.09 20.09 20.45
C ALA A 212 10.47 20.12 19.05
N ASN A 213 10.74 21.15 18.25
CA ASN A 213 10.18 21.28 16.91
C ASN A 213 10.82 20.26 15.96
N VAL A 214 12.15 20.15 15.98
CA VAL A 214 12.84 19.15 15.16
C VAL A 214 12.47 17.72 15.56
N TRP A 215 12.33 17.44 16.85
CA TRP A 215 11.88 16.13 17.32
C TRP A 215 10.45 15.81 16.85
N HIS A 216 9.56 16.81 16.82
CA HIS A 216 8.22 16.64 16.28
C HIS A 216 8.23 16.16 14.82
N VAL A 217 9.17 16.65 14.01
CA VAL A 217 9.35 16.20 12.63
C VAL A 217 10.03 14.83 12.56
N VAL A 218 11.14 14.65 13.28
CA VAL A 218 11.95 13.43 13.24
C VAL A 218 11.15 12.20 13.67
N LYS A 219 10.30 12.30 14.71
CA LYS A 219 9.46 11.17 15.14
C LYS A 219 8.51 10.69 14.03
N MET A 220 7.97 11.59 13.20
CA MET A 220 7.10 11.21 12.08
C MET A 220 7.87 10.47 11.01
N LEU A 221 9.08 10.95 10.71
CA LEU A 221 9.96 10.35 9.71
C LEU A 221 10.45 8.96 10.11
N LEU A 222 10.78 8.73 11.39
CA LEU A 222 11.27 7.44 11.89
C LEU A 222 10.20 6.35 11.97
N VAL A 223 8.91 6.71 11.91
CA VAL A 223 7.79 5.75 11.88
C VAL A 223 7.52 5.22 10.48
N LEU A 224 8.05 5.87 9.43
CA LEU A 224 7.90 5.41 8.06
C LEU A 224 8.54 4.03 7.88
N SER A 225 7.77 3.11 7.29
CA SER A 225 8.24 1.75 7.06
C SER A 225 9.32 1.68 5.98
N HIS A 226 10.39 0.92 6.23
CA HIS A 226 11.46 0.64 5.28
C HIS A 226 11.25 -0.66 4.49
N GLY A 227 10.24 -1.47 4.84
CA GLY A 227 10.04 -2.78 4.23
C GLY A 227 8.77 -3.47 4.69
N GLN A 228 8.45 -4.61 4.05
CA GLN A 228 7.26 -5.40 4.38
C GLN A 228 7.48 -6.33 5.58
N ALA A 229 8.72 -6.52 6.03
CA ALA A 229 9.06 -7.48 7.09
C ALA A 229 8.26 -7.28 8.39
N SER A 230 7.97 -6.03 8.78
CA SER A 230 7.13 -5.75 9.96
C SER A 230 5.65 -6.13 9.74
N VAL A 231 5.12 -5.89 8.53
CA VAL A 231 3.76 -6.27 8.15
C VAL A 231 3.63 -7.79 8.05
N GLU A 232 4.58 -8.45 7.39
CA GLU A 232 4.63 -9.89 7.20
C GLU A 232 4.80 -10.64 8.53
N ARG A 233 5.67 -10.15 9.44
CA ARG A 233 5.71 -10.66 10.83
C ARG A 233 4.36 -10.54 11.50
N GLY A 234 3.66 -9.43 11.30
CA GLY A 234 2.28 -9.25 11.76
C GLY A 234 1.34 -10.33 11.19
N PHE A 235 1.44 -10.65 9.90
CA PHE A 235 0.65 -11.71 9.29
C PHE A 235 0.96 -13.09 9.85
N SER A 236 2.23 -13.42 10.10
CA SER A 236 2.62 -14.68 10.73
C SER A 236 2.04 -14.80 12.13
N ILE A 237 2.12 -13.73 12.94
CA ILE A 237 1.51 -13.69 14.28
C ILE A 237 -0.01 -13.85 14.18
N ASN A 238 -0.65 -13.21 13.18
CA ASN A 238 -2.08 -13.40 12.96
C ASN A 238 -2.43 -14.83 12.60
N LYS A 239 -1.62 -15.47 11.74
CA LYS A 239 -1.87 -16.85 11.33
C LYS A 239 -1.90 -17.80 12.52
N GLU A 240 -1.10 -17.53 13.56
CA GLU A 240 -1.12 -18.29 14.82
C GLU A 240 -2.36 -17.99 15.69
N LEU A 241 -2.96 -16.81 15.56
CA LEU A 241 -4.11 -16.37 16.35
C LEU A 241 -5.46 -16.61 15.68
N VAL A 242 -5.49 -16.76 14.35
CA VAL A 242 -6.71 -16.92 13.57
C VAL A 242 -7.31 -18.31 13.82
N VAL A 243 -8.57 -18.30 14.25
CA VAL A 243 -9.40 -19.50 14.41
C VAL A 243 -10.57 -19.44 13.41
N GLU A 244 -11.05 -20.60 12.95
CA GLU A 244 -12.23 -20.67 12.08
C GLU A 244 -13.43 -19.96 12.72
N ASN A 245 -14.19 -19.22 11.91
CA ASN A 245 -15.37 -18.45 12.32
C ASN A 245 -15.12 -17.35 13.37
N GLN A 246 -13.87 -16.89 13.52
CA GLN A 246 -13.53 -15.78 14.40
C GLN A 246 -14.00 -14.43 13.82
N LYS A 247 -14.61 -13.59 14.67
CA LYS A 247 -14.94 -12.21 14.33
C LYS A 247 -13.71 -11.30 14.45
N GLU A 248 -13.63 -10.27 13.61
CA GLU A 248 -12.54 -9.28 13.59
C GLU A 248 -12.24 -8.70 14.99
N ALA A 249 -13.28 -8.33 15.75
CA ALA A 249 -13.14 -7.80 17.10
C ALA A 249 -12.39 -8.75 18.05
N SER A 250 -12.58 -10.06 17.91
CA SER A 250 -11.88 -11.06 18.71
C SER A 250 -10.40 -11.15 18.34
N LEU A 251 -10.08 -11.01 17.06
CA LEU A 251 -8.69 -10.99 16.58
C LEU A 251 -7.96 -9.74 17.09
N ILE A 252 -8.60 -8.56 17.02
CA ILE A 252 -8.06 -7.30 17.55
C ILE A 252 -7.78 -7.43 19.05
N ALA A 253 -8.74 -7.96 19.83
CA ALA A 253 -8.58 -8.16 21.27
C ALA A 253 -7.42 -9.10 21.61
N GLN A 254 -7.29 -10.24 20.92
CA GLN A 254 -6.17 -11.17 21.11
C GLN A 254 -4.83 -10.52 20.77
N ARG A 255 -4.76 -9.76 19.67
CA ARG A 255 -3.55 -9.00 19.31
C ARG A 255 -3.12 -8.01 20.39
N LEU A 256 -4.08 -7.27 20.97
CA LEU A 256 -3.81 -6.34 22.07
C LEU A 256 -3.23 -7.06 23.27
N ILE A 257 -3.80 -8.20 23.65
CA ILE A 257 -3.33 -9.03 24.77
C ILE A 257 -1.90 -9.53 24.49
N VAL A 258 -1.65 -10.14 23.33
CA VAL A 258 -0.32 -10.64 22.95
C VAL A 258 0.71 -9.52 22.90
N GLY A 259 0.33 -8.36 22.36
CA GLY A 259 1.18 -7.16 22.32
C GLY A 259 1.58 -6.70 23.72
N HIS A 260 0.61 -6.60 24.64
CA HIS A 260 0.89 -6.22 26.03
C HIS A 260 1.77 -7.26 26.74
N VAL A 261 1.45 -8.55 26.64
CA VAL A 261 2.24 -9.66 27.22
C VAL A 261 3.70 -9.61 26.75
N ARG A 262 3.93 -9.34 25.46
CA ARG A 262 5.29 -9.18 24.92
C ARG A 262 5.97 -7.93 25.48
N SER A 263 5.26 -6.81 25.60
CA SER A 263 5.82 -5.57 26.13
C SER A 263 6.32 -5.68 27.58
N VAL A 264 5.64 -6.50 28.40
CA VAL A 264 6.04 -6.75 29.79
C VAL A 264 7.06 -7.90 29.93
N GLY A 265 7.49 -8.50 28.82
CA GLY A 265 8.49 -9.56 28.83
C GLY A 265 7.97 -10.95 29.20
N GLY A 266 6.67 -11.20 29.11
CA GLY A 266 6.06 -12.51 29.32
C GLY A 266 4.83 -12.51 30.21
N VAL A 267 4.09 -13.62 30.21
CA VAL A 267 2.81 -13.77 30.93
C VAL A 267 2.95 -13.66 32.44
N THR A 268 4.11 -14.04 33.00
CA THR A 268 4.41 -13.95 34.44
C THR A 268 4.61 -12.52 34.93
N ASN A 269 4.93 -11.60 34.03
CA ASN A 269 5.24 -10.20 34.35
C ASN A 269 4.03 -9.28 34.18
N VAL A 270 2.89 -9.81 33.76
CA VAL A 270 1.64 -9.05 33.63
C VAL A 270 1.13 -8.73 35.02
N ALA A 271 1.15 -7.46 35.40
CA ALA A 271 0.65 -7.02 36.69
C ALA A 271 -0.87 -7.23 36.79
N ILE A 272 -1.31 -7.94 37.83
CA ILE A 272 -2.73 -8.12 38.12
C ILE A 272 -3.22 -6.89 38.90
N THR A 273 -3.68 -5.89 38.17
CA THR A 273 -4.20 -4.65 38.75
C THR A 273 -5.65 -4.81 39.24
N LYS A 274 -6.06 -3.97 40.19
CA LYS A 274 -7.45 -3.91 40.66
C LYS A 274 -8.43 -3.62 39.52
N GLU A 275 -8.03 -2.79 38.57
CA GLU A 275 -8.82 -2.48 37.37
C GLU A 275 -9.01 -3.70 36.47
N LEU A 276 -7.97 -4.52 36.29
CA LEU A 276 -8.07 -5.76 35.54
C LEU A 276 -9.05 -6.74 36.22
N LEU A 277 -8.97 -6.87 37.55
CA LEU A 277 -9.89 -7.72 38.32
C LEU A 277 -11.35 -7.24 38.21
N LEU A 278 -11.60 -5.94 38.32
CA LEU A 278 -12.93 -5.36 38.14
C LEU A 278 -13.43 -5.55 36.70
N SER A 279 -12.55 -5.40 35.71
CA SER A 279 -12.88 -5.65 34.31
C SER A 279 -13.29 -7.11 34.10
N VAL A 280 -12.54 -8.07 34.63
CA VAL A 280 -12.87 -9.51 34.55
C VAL A 280 -14.20 -9.82 35.24
N ALA A 281 -14.45 -9.27 36.43
CA ALA A 281 -15.71 -9.47 37.14
C ALA A 281 -16.93 -9.02 36.31
N GLY A 282 -16.81 -7.91 35.57
CA GLY A 282 -17.86 -7.42 34.67
C GLY A 282 -17.93 -8.10 33.30
N ALA A 283 -17.01 -9.00 32.95
CA ALA A 283 -16.90 -9.54 31.59
C ALA A 283 -18.14 -10.34 31.17
N ARG A 284 -18.71 -11.12 32.09
CA ARG A 284 -19.94 -11.89 31.83
C ARG A 284 -21.13 -10.99 31.51
N GLN A 285 -21.29 -9.90 32.26
CA GLN A 285 -22.36 -8.94 32.02
C GLN A 285 -22.22 -8.28 30.64
N ARG A 286 -21.01 -7.83 30.29
CA ARG A 286 -20.72 -7.25 28.96
C ARG A 286 -21.00 -8.23 27.83
N TYR A 287 -20.68 -9.52 28.02
CA TYR A 287 -20.98 -10.56 27.04
C TYR A 287 -22.48 -10.74 26.83
N HIS A 288 -23.27 -10.77 27.90
CA HIS A 288 -24.73 -10.84 27.78
C HIS A 288 -25.31 -9.61 27.08
N SER A 289 -24.86 -8.41 27.43
CA SER A 289 -25.27 -7.18 26.74
C SER A 289 -24.95 -7.23 25.24
N PHE A 290 -23.75 -7.69 24.88
CA PHE A 290 -23.37 -7.87 23.48
C PHE A 290 -24.27 -8.86 22.73
N LEU A 291 -24.66 -9.98 23.36
CA LEU A 291 -25.58 -10.94 22.75
C LEU A 291 -26.97 -10.34 22.51
N ASP A 292 -27.46 -9.56 23.47
CA ASP A 292 -28.76 -8.89 23.34
C ASP A 292 -28.73 -7.82 22.24
N ASP A 293 -27.65 -7.05 22.15
CA ASP A 293 -27.45 -6.08 21.08
C ASP A 293 -27.36 -6.76 19.71
N GLN A 294 -26.70 -7.92 19.61
CA GLN A 294 -26.63 -8.69 18.37
C GLN A 294 -28.01 -9.21 17.94
N LYS A 295 -28.84 -9.67 18.89
CA LYS A 295 -30.23 -10.06 18.60
C LYS A 295 -31.04 -8.87 18.11
N ARG A 296 -30.94 -7.71 18.79
CA ARG A 296 -31.65 -6.49 18.40
C ARG A 296 -31.22 -6.00 17.01
N ALA A 297 -29.93 -6.07 16.70
CA ALA A 297 -29.40 -5.71 15.39
C ALA A 297 -29.93 -6.63 14.29
N SER A 298 -29.92 -7.95 14.51
CA SER A 298 -30.44 -8.93 13.55
C SER A 298 -31.94 -8.72 13.27
N VAL A 299 -32.75 -8.46 14.30
CA VAL A 299 -34.19 -8.15 14.12
C VAL A 299 -34.39 -6.87 13.33
N LYS A 300 -33.62 -5.81 13.62
CA LYS A 300 -33.67 -4.54 12.88
C LYS A 300 -33.25 -4.73 11.42
N GLU A 301 -32.21 -5.51 11.17
CA GLU A 301 -31.71 -5.79 9.82
C GLU A 301 -32.72 -6.59 9.00
N MET A 302 -33.31 -7.64 9.57
CA MET A 302 -34.40 -8.38 8.90
C MET A 302 -35.60 -7.48 8.60
N GLY A 303 -35.96 -6.57 9.51
CA GLY A 303 -37.00 -5.58 9.26
C GLY A 303 -36.64 -4.60 8.15
N ALA A 304 -35.39 -4.12 8.12
CA ALA A 304 -34.89 -3.24 7.07
C ALA A 304 -34.83 -3.93 5.69
N GLN A 305 -34.38 -5.18 5.63
CA GLN A 305 -34.36 -5.98 4.41
C GLN A 305 -35.77 -6.22 3.87
N LYS A 306 -36.73 -6.55 4.74
CA LYS A 306 -38.15 -6.70 4.35
C LYS A 306 -38.73 -5.41 3.80
N ARG A 307 -38.44 -4.25 4.43
CA ARG A 307 -38.88 -2.94 3.93
C ARG A 307 -38.24 -2.58 2.59
N LYS A 308 -36.95 -2.88 2.43
CA LYS A 308 -36.23 -2.66 1.17
C LYS A 308 -36.82 -3.50 0.04
N ALA A 309 -37.01 -4.80 0.26
CA ALA A 309 -37.61 -5.70 -0.72
C ALA A 309 -39.01 -5.22 -1.15
N LEU A 310 -39.82 -4.78 -0.18
CA LEU A 310 -41.17 -4.27 -0.47
C LEU A 310 -41.13 -2.92 -1.22
N GLY A 311 -40.13 -2.07 -0.95
CA GLY A 311 -39.86 -0.85 -1.71
C GLY A 311 -39.42 -1.13 -3.15
N ASP A 312 -38.52 -2.09 -3.35
CA ASP A 312 -38.05 -2.51 -4.68
C ASP A 312 -39.21 -3.11 -5.51
N GLU A 313 -40.06 -3.94 -4.91
CA GLU A 313 -41.29 -4.46 -5.54
C GLU A 313 -42.25 -3.32 -5.95
N LEU A 314 -42.44 -2.34 -5.07
CA LEU A 314 -43.31 -1.20 -5.34
C LEU A 314 -42.79 -0.33 -6.50
N ASP A 315 -41.48 -0.12 -6.57
CA ASP A 315 -40.87 0.67 -7.63
C ASP A 315 -40.91 -0.07 -8.99
N GLU A 316 -40.77 -1.39 -9.00
CA GLU A 316 -41.00 -2.19 -10.21
C GLU A 316 -42.46 -2.12 -10.68
N LEU A 317 -43.42 -2.20 -9.77
CA LEU A 317 -44.84 -2.01 -10.11
C LEU A 317 -45.12 -0.61 -10.66
N LYS A 318 -44.54 0.45 -10.08
CA LYS A 318 -44.66 1.82 -10.61
C LYS A 318 -44.05 1.98 -12.00
N LYS A 319 -42.88 1.37 -12.26
CA LYS A 319 -42.28 1.36 -13.60
C LYS A 319 -43.18 0.63 -14.60
N LYS A 320 -43.73 -0.53 -14.22
CA LYS A 320 -44.67 -1.30 -15.05
C LYS A 320 -45.92 -0.49 -15.37
N ARG A 321 -46.52 0.19 -14.37
CA ARG A 321 -47.64 1.11 -14.55
C ARG A 321 -47.32 2.21 -15.56
N ASN A 322 -46.17 2.87 -15.43
CA ASN A 322 -45.77 3.95 -16.34
C ASN A 322 -45.60 3.45 -17.79
N ARG A 323 -44.96 2.29 -17.99
CA ARG A 323 -44.82 1.67 -19.33
C ARG A 323 -46.16 1.34 -19.96
N VAL A 324 -47.07 0.71 -19.19
CA VAL A 324 -48.42 0.38 -19.68
C VAL A 324 -49.19 1.65 -20.03
N LYS A 325 -49.04 2.73 -19.25
CA LYS A 325 -49.67 4.03 -19.52
C LYS A 325 -49.14 4.70 -20.80
N GLU A 326 -47.83 4.65 -21.03
CA GLU A 326 -47.21 5.14 -22.27
C GLU A 326 -47.67 4.32 -23.49
N ASP A 327 -47.71 3.00 -23.37
CA ASP A 327 -48.23 2.10 -24.39
C ASP A 327 -49.69 2.39 -24.75
N ILE A 328 -50.55 2.65 -23.75
CA ILE A 328 -51.95 3.05 -23.98
C ILE A 328 -51.99 4.37 -24.77
N GLY A 329 -51.20 5.36 -24.37
CA GLY A 329 -51.15 6.66 -25.04
C GLY A 329 -50.66 6.58 -26.50
N THR A 330 -49.69 5.71 -26.80
CA THR A 330 -49.20 5.50 -28.18
C THR A 330 -50.22 4.75 -29.03
N LEU A 331 -50.90 3.74 -28.47
CA LEU A 331 -51.97 3.00 -29.15
C LEU A 331 -53.16 3.91 -29.48
N GLU A 332 -53.55 4.81 -28.57
CA GLU A 332 -54.64 5.77 -28.79
C GLU A 332 -54.29 6.80 -29.86
N LYS A 333 -53.09 7.38 -29.82
CA LYS A 333 -52.61 8.30 -30.86
C LYS A 333 -52.62 7.62 -32.23
N SER A 334 -52.04 6.42 -32.32
CA SER A 334 -52.01 5.65 -33.56
C SER A 334 -53.43 5.31 -34.04
N ALA A 335 -54.34 4.98 -33.12
CA ALA A 335 -55.74 4.71 -33.47
C ALA A 335 -56.46 5.95 -34.00
N ASN A 336 -56.18 7.14 -33.46
CA ASN A 336 -56.73 8.40 -33.95
C ASN A 336 -56.14 8.77 -35.31
N ASP A 337 -54.82 8.64 -35.51
CA ASP A 337 -54.19 8.87 -36.82
C ASP A 337 -54.78 7.96 -37.92
N PHE A 338 -55.08 6.70 -37.59
CA PHE A 338 -55.75 5.79 -38.52
C PHE A 338 -57.22 6.16 -38.76
N ALA A 339 -57.91 6.74 -37.77
CA ALA A 339 -59.27 7.25 -37.95
C ALA A 339 -59.28 8.48 -38.88
N ASP A 340 -58.37 9.44 -38.67
CA ASP A 340 -58.25 10.66 -39.48
C ASP A 340 -57.83 10.31 -40.93
N LYS A 341 -56.95 9.32 -41.10
CA LYS A 341 -56.60 8.76 -42.42
C LYS A 341 -57.77 8.07 -43.10
N ALA A 342 -58.63 7.39 -42.35
CA ALA A 342 -59.83 6.77 -42.91
C ALA A 342 -60.82 7.83 -43.40
N GLU A 343 -61.00 8.92 -42.65
CA GLU A 343 -61.88 10.03 -43.00
C GLU A 343 -61.41 10.77 -44.26
N SER A 344 -60.10 11.04 -44.37
CA SER A 344 -59.51 11.73 -45.52
C SER A 344 -59.40 10.90 -46.81
N THR A 345 -59.32 9.57 -46.71
CA THR A 345 -59.13 8.67 -47.87
C THR A 345 -60.36 7.84 -48.23
N GLY A 346 -61.40 7.83 -47.39
CA GLY A 346 -62.60 7.02 -47.57
C GLY A 346 -62.39 5.50 -47.45
N ASN A 347 -61.19 5.04 -47.03
CA ASN A 347 -60.85 3.62 -46.99
C ASN A 347 -61.20 2.97 -45.64
N LEU A 348 -62.25 2.16 -45.61
CA LEU A 348 -62.74 1.46 -44.42
C LEU A 348 -61.72 0.52 -43.76
N THR A 349 -60.66 0.09 -44.46
CA THR A 349 -59.65 -0.79 -43.87
C THR A 349 -58.87 -0.11 -42.73
N PHE A 350 -58.74 1.22 -42.75
CA PHE A 350 -58.11 1.98 -41.67
C PHE A 350 -59.00 2.07 -40.42
N ILE A 351 -60.33 2.03 -40.56
CA ILE A 351 -61.27 1.92 -39.44
C ILE A 351 -61.10 0.58 -38.72
N ALA A 352 -60.95 -0.52 -39.46
CA ALA A 352 -60.72 -1.83 -38.86
C ALA A 352 -59.40 -1.86 -38.05
N LYS A 353 -58.33 -1.23 -38.55
CA LYS A 353 -57.06 -1.07 -37.84
C LYS A 353 -57.18 -0.18 -36.60
N SER A 354 -57.87 0.96 -36.72
CA SER A 354 -58.15 1.85 -35.58
C SER A 354 -58.93 1.13 -34.47
N ASN A 355 -59.98 0.39 -34.82
CA ASN A 355 -60.78 -0.38 -33.86
C ASN A 355 -59.99 -1.51 -33.19
N SER A 356 -59.09 -2.18 -33.92
CA SER A 356 -58.18 -3.18 -33.35
C SER A 356 -57.27 -2.56 -32.28
N LEU A 357 -56.63 -1.42 -32.59
CA LEU A 357 -55.77 -0.71 -31.64
C LEU A 357 -56.55 -0.21 -30.41
N ARG A 358 -57.79 0.24 -30.59
CA ARG A 358 -58.68 0.65 -29.48
C ARG A 358 -59.07 -0.52 -28.58
N ARG A 359 -59.28 -1.73 -29.14
CA ARG A 359 -59.50 -2.95 -28.34
C ARG A 359 -58.26 -3.30 -27.52
N THR A 360 -57.08 -3.31 -28.14
CA THR A 360 -55.81 -3.56 -27.43
C THR A 360 -55.54 -2.52 -26.34
N ALA A 361 -55.84 -1.24 -26.58
CA ALA A 361 -55.74 -0.19 -25.56
C ALA A 361 -56.72 -0.42 -24.40
N LYS A 362 -57.94 -0.88 -24.67
CA LYS A 362 -58.92 -1.24 -23.64
C LYS A 362 -58.44 -2.39 -22.76
N ASP A 363 -57.86 -3.43 -23.35
CA ASP A 363 -57.32 -4.58 -22.59
C ASP A 363 -56.11 -4.17 -21.73
N LYS A 364 -55.24 -3.28 -22.25
CA LYS A 364 -54.14 -2.69 -21.47
C LYS A 364 -54.64 -1.79 -20.34
N ARG A 365 -55.77 -1.07 -20.50
CA ARG A 365 -56.39 -0.30 -19.39
C ARG A 365 -56.91 -1.20 -18.27
N ALA A 366 -57.54 -2.32 -18.60
CA ALA A 366 -57.93 -3.30 -17.57
C ALA A 366 -56.71 -3.87 -16.82
N SER A 367 -55.61 -4.11 -17.55
CA SER A 367 -54.34 -4.53 -16.95
C SER A 367 -53.70 -3.43 -16.08
N LEU A 368 -53.90 -2.15 -16.43
CA LEU A 368 -53.42 -1.00 -15.66
C LEU A 368 -54.16 -0.88 -14.32
N GLU A 369 -55.49 -1.04 -14.32
CA GLU A 369 -56.31 -1.02 -13.10
C GLU A 369 -55.88 -2.12 -12.10
N GLU A 370 -55.54 -3.32 -12.61
CA GLU A 370 -55.03 -4.40 -11.76
C GLU A 370 -53.63 -4.07 -11.18
N ILE A 371 -52.76 -3.43 -11.95
CA ILE A 371 -51.45 -2.98 -11.46
C ILE A 371 -51.62 -1.87 -10.40
N GLU A 372 -52.56 -0.95 -10.58
CA GLU A 372 -52.85 0.11 -9.61
C GLU A 372 -53.40 -0.46 -8.31
N LYS A 373 -54.28 -1.46 -8.37
CA LYS A 373 -54.76 -2.20 -7.20
C LYS A 373 -53.63 -2.91 -6.44
N GLN A 374 -52.68 -3.52 -7.16
CA GLN A 374 -51.50 -4.15 -6.56
C GLN A 374 -50.58 -3.12 -5.90
N ILE A 375 -50.42 -1.93 -6.49
CA ILE A 375 -49.67 -0.82 -5.90
C ILE A 375 -50.34 -0.36 -4.60
N ASP A 376 -51.66 -0.16 -4.60
CA ASP A 376 -52.40 0.32 -3.43
C ASP A 376 -52.34 -0.70 -2.28
N GLN A 377 -52.46 -1.99 -2.58
CA GLN A 377 -52.28 -3.05 -1.60
C GLN A 377 -50.86 -3.04 -1.00
N LYS A 378 -49.83 -2.90 -1.82
CA LYS A 378 -48.43 -2.83 -1.36
C LYS A 378 -48.13 -1.55 -0.57
N VAL A 379 -48.78 -0.43 -0.91
CA VAL A 379 -48.67 0.83 -0.15
C VAL A 379 -49.35 0.70 1.22
N ALA A 380 -50.49 0.00 1.31
CA ALA A 380 -51.12 -0.31 2.59
C ALA A 380 -50.23 -1.22 3.46
N GLU A 381 -49.62 -2.26 2.87
CA GLU A 381 -48.66 -3.15 3.55
C GLU A 381 -47.41 -2.43 4.08
N MET A 382 -47.04 -1.27 3.53
CA MET A 382 -45.97 -0.40 4.07
C MET A 382 -46.44 0.50 5.22
N LYS A 383 -47.71 0.88 5.28
CA LYS A 383 -48.24 1.80 6.30
C LYS A 383 -48.57 1.10 7.62
N ASP A 384 -48.88 -0.20 7.56
CA ASP A 384 -49.24 -1.02 8.73
C ASP A 384 -48.03 -1.65 9.47
N LYS A 385 -46.79 -1.31 9.09
CA LYS A 385 -45.52 -1.79 9.71
C LYS A 385 -44.58 -0.65 10.05
#